data_AF-A0A7V4HD76-F1
#
_entry.id   AF-A0A7V4HD76-F1
#
_cell.length_a   1.000
_cell.length_b   1.000
_cell.length_c   1.000
_cell.angle_alpha   90.00
_cell.angle_beta   90.00
_cell.angle_gamma   90.00
#
_symmetry.space_group_name_H-M   'P 1'
#
loop_
_entity.id
_entity.type
_entity.pdbx_description
1 polymer ?
#
loop_
_entity_poly.entity_id
_entity_poly.type
_entity_poly.pdbx_seq_one_letter_code
_entity_poly.pdbx_strand_id
1 'polypeptide(L)'
;KAGMGTFMGYMQGMSTEMADDKVVKNAIMEHASEHFEMASYQAIMVAAEAAGEPEIVQMAQEIMEQEVQMANQLEQMLPRVVQSYLSRTDE
;
A
#
# COMPACT_ATOMS: atom_id res chain seq x y z
N LYS A 1 2.61 13.74 5.65
CA LYS A 1 3.34 12.52 6.09
C LYS A 1 2.75 11.86 7.35
N ALA A 2 2.32 12.60 8.38
CA ALA A 2 1.77 11.98 9.59
C ALA A 2 0.42 11.25 9.40
N GLY A 3 -0.51 11.80 8.61
CA GLY A 3 -1.88 11.24 8.49
C GLY A 3 -1.98 9.83 7.89
N MET A 4 -1.27 9.54 6.80
CA MET A 4 -1.26 8.20 6.18
C MET A 4 -0.55 7.17 7.05
N GLY A 5 0.62 7.51 7.62
CA GLY A 5 1.33 6.62 8.54
C GLY A 5 0.52 6.31 9.79
N THR A 6 -0.24 7.28 10.32
CA THR A 6 -1.17 7.06 11.44
C THR A 6 -2.36 6.19 11.05
N PHE A 7 -2.94 6.37 9.86
CA PHE A 7 -4.04 5.54 9.37
C PHE A 7 -3.62 4.09 9.10
N MET A 8 -2.49 3.89 8.41
CA MET A 8 -1.91 2.56 8.20
C MET A 8 -1.55 1.90 9.52
N GLY A 9 -0.93 2.62 10.47
CA GLY A 9 -0.63 2.11 11.80
C GLY A 9 -1.87 1.70 12.60
N TYR A 10 -2.98 2.43 12.44
CA TYR A 10 -4.27 2.09 13.04
C TYR A 10 -4.89 0.83 12.41
N MET A 11 -4.89 0.72 11.08
CA MET A 11 -5.36 -0.49 10.38
C MET A 11 -4.52 -1.73 10.71
N GLN A 12 -3.20 -1.56 10.77
CA GLN A 12 -2.26 -2.62 11.16
C GLN A 12 -2.47 -3.06 12.63
N GLY A 13 -2.81 -2.13 13.53
CA GLY A 13 -3.11 -2.41 14.94
C GLY A 13 -4.41 -3.18 15.17
N MET A 14 -5.42 -2.98 14.32
CA MET A 14 -6.70 -3.72 14.41
C MET A 14 -6.63 -5.14 13.84
N SER A 15 -5.71 -5.41 12.90
CA SER A 15 -5.53 -6.76 12.32
C SER A 15 -4.67 -7.69 13.18
N THR A 16 -3.97 -7.16 14.19
CA THR A 16 -2.87 -7.86 14.88
C THR A 16 -3.27 -8.70 16.10
N GLU A 17 -4.50 -8.70 16.60
CA GLU A 17 -4.81 -9.39 17.87
C GLU A 17 -5.48 -10.78 17.78
N MET A 18 -6.02 -11.24 16.64
CA MET A 18 -6.98 -12.38 16.69
C MET A 18 -6.87 -13.49 15.62
N ALA A 19 -5.79 -13.64 14.84
CA ALA A 19 -5.77 -14.73 13.85
C ALA A 19 -4.38 -15.28 13.48
N ASP A 20 -4.37 -16.55 13.08
CA ASP A 20 -3.21 -17.33 12.63
C ASP A 20 -2.70 -16.86 11.24
N ASP A 21 -3.55 -16.17 10.48
CA ASP A 21 -3.32 -15.70 9.10
C ASP A 21 -2.74 -14.26 9.00
N LYS A 22 -2.12 -13.72 10.06
CA LYS A 22 -1.60 -12.32 10.08
C LYS A 22 -0.73 -11.99 8.88
N VAL A 23 0.13 -12.93 8.45
CA VAL A 23 1.04 -12.71 7.31
C VAL A 23 0.25 -12.51 6.00
N VAL A 24 -0.86 -13.23 5.82
CA VAL A 24 -1.74 -13.09 4.66
C VAL A 24 -2.49 -11.77 4.74
N LYS A 25 -3.05 -11.44 5.90
CA LYS A 25 -3.76 -10.16 6.11
C LYS A 25 -2.87 -8.95 5.88
N ASN A 26 -1.62 -8.99 6.35
CA ASN A 26 -0.66 -7.92 6.11
C ASN A 26 -0.36 -7.77 4.61
N ALA A 27 -0.10 -8.87 3.89
CA ALA A 27 0.14 -8.80 2.44
C ALA A 27 -1.06 -8.23 1.66
N ILE A 28 -2.29 -8.56 2.09
CA ILE A 28 -3.51 -7.97 1.51
C ILE A 28 -3.58 -6.46 1.80
N MET A 29 -3.29 -6.05 3.05
CA MET A 29 -3.32 -4.65 3.45
C MET A 29 -2.26 -3.82 2.75
N GLU A 30 -1.04 -4.34 2.60
CA GLU A 30 0.04 -3.71 1.84
C GLU A 30 -0.41 -3.53 0.38
N HIS A 31 -0.92 -4.58 -0.27
CA HIS A 31 -1.39 -4.49 -1.65
C HIS A 31 -2.51 -3.45 -1.84
N ALA A 32 -3.49 -3.40 -0.92
CA ALA A 32 -4.55 -2.40 -0.96
C ALA A 32 -4.05 -0.97 -0.70
N SER A 33 -3.01 -0.83 0.14
CA SER A 33 -2.42 0.46 0.50
C SER A 33 -1.74 1.12 -0.68
N GLU A 34 -1.02 0.37 -1.52
CA GLU A 34 -0.39 0.93 -2.72
C GLU A 34 -1.42 1.56 -3.67
N HIS A 35 -2.56 0.90 -3.88
CA HIS A 35 -3.63 1.46 -4.71
C HIS A 35 -4.26 2.72 -4.11
N PHE A 36 -4.34 2.78 -2.78
CA PHE A 36 -4.77 3.99 -2.08
C PHE A 36 -3.76 5.14 -2.26
N GLU A 37 -2.47 4.85 -2.19
CA GLU A 37 -1.39 5.83 -2.39
C GLU A 37 -1.36 6.34 -3.83
N MET A 38 -1.49 5.45 -4.82
CA MET A 38 -1.66 5.83 -6.23
C MET A 38 -2.84 6.81 -6.42
N ALA A 39 -4.03 6.47 -5.91
CA ALA A 39 -5.18 7.37 -5.99
C ALA A 39 -4.93 8.71 -5.28
N SER A 40 -4.20 8.68 -4.16
CA SER A 40 -3.83 9.88 -3.40
C SER A 40 -2.88 10.78 -4.19
N TYR A 41 -1.84 10.23 -4.82
CA TYR A 41 -0.92 11.01 -5.66
C TYR A 41 -1.60 11.56 -6.91
N GLN A 42 -2.57 10.84 -7.50
CA GLN A 42 -3.43 11.39 -8.55
C GLN A 42 -4.19 12.63 -8.07
N ALA A 43 -4.83 12.56 -6.90
CA ALA A 43 -5.53 13.70 -6.33
C ALA A 43 -4.57 14.87 -6.02
N ILE A 44 -3.36 14.59 -5.52
CA ILE A 44 -2.33 15.60 -5.26
C ILE A 44 -1.88 16.29 -6.54
N MET A 45 -1.63 15.54 -7.62
CA MET A 45 -1.24 16.12 -8.91
C MET A 45 -2.31 17.10 -9.42
N VAL A 46 -3.58 16.71 -9.40
CA VAL A 46 -4.69 17.58 -9.81
C VAL A 46 -4.78 18.83 -8.93
N ALA A 47 -4.63 18.68 -7.62
CA ALA A 47 -4.67 19.81 -6.69
C ALA A 47 -3.48 20.77 -6.90
N ALA A 48 -2.29 20.24 -7.14
CA ALA A 48 -1.07 21.01 -7.38
C ALA A 48 -1.12 21.75 -8.73
N GLU A 49 -1.64 21.11 -9.78
CA GLU A 49 -1.90 21.76 -11.07
C GLU A 49 -2.86 22.94 -10.91
N ALA A 50 -3.96 22.77 -10.17
CA ALA A 50 -4.92 23.83 -9.91
C ALA A 50 -4.34 24.98 -9.07
N ALA A 51 -3.37 24.69 -8.21
CA ALA A 51 -2.66 25.67 -7.38
C ALA A 51 -1.50 26.37 -8.12
N GLY A 52 -1.11 25.90 -9.31
CA GLY A 52 0.03 26.43 -10.05
C GLY A 52 1.38 26.03 -9.46
N GLU A 53 1.46 24.83 -8.86
CA GLU A 53 2.64 24.32 -8.14
C GLU A 53 3.32 23.17 -8.93
N PRO A 54 4.09 23.46 -10.01
CA PRO A 54 4.63 22.44 -10.90
C PRO A 54 5.66 21.52 -10.25
N GLU A 55 6.41 22.01 -9.26
CA GLU A 55 7.39 21.19 -8.52
C GLU A 55 6.71 20.07 -7.72
N ILE A 56 5.51 20.33 -7.19
CA ILE A 56 4.72 19.33 -6.46
C ILE A 56 4.17 18.28 -7.42
N VAL A 57 3.73 18.70 -8.61
CA VAL A 57 3.27 17.77 -9.67
C VAL A 57 4.40 16.82 -10.03
N GLN A 58 5.61 17.34 -10.31
CA GLN A 58 6.76 16.52 -10.65
C GLN A 58 7.11 15.53 -9.53
N MET A 59 7.17 16.00 -8.29
CA MET A 59 7.46 15.12 -7.16
C MET A 59 6.39 14.02 -6.98
N ALA A 60 5.11 14.35 -7.15
CA ALA A 60 4.03 13.37 -7.07
C ALA A 60 4.10 12.34 -8.21
N GLN A 61 4.53 12.73 -9.41
CA GLN A 61 4.78 11.81 -10.53
C GLN A 61 5.93 10.85 -10.22
N GLU A 62 7.05 11.35 -9.69
CA GLU A 62 8.20 10.53 -9.32
C GLU A 62 7.84 9.49 -8.25
N ILE A 63 7.01 9.87 -7.26
CA ILE A 63 6.56 8.92 -6.24
C ILE A 63 5.53 7.93 -6.81
N MET A 64 4.62 8.37 -7.67
CA MET A 64 3.66 7.49 -8.35
C MET A 64 4.35 6.33 -9.09
N GLU A 65 5.50 6.58 -9.72
CA GLU A 65 6.28 5.52 -10.37
C GLU A 65 6.76 4.45 -9.39
N GLN A 66 7.08 4.84 -8.15
CA GLN A 66 7.49 3.92 -7.08
C GLN A 66 6.30 3.08 -6.60
N GLU A 67 5.13 3.69 -6.39
CA GLU A 67 3.94 2.96 -5.92
C GLU A 67 3.44 1.98 -6.98
N VAL A 68 3.54 2.32 -8.27
CA VAL A 68 3.24 1.39 -9.37
C VAL A 68 4.20 0.20 -9.36
N GLN A 69 5.49 0.44 -9.13
CA GLN A 69 6.47 -0.65 -9.04
C GLN A 69 6.19 -1.55 -7.82
N MET A 70 5.86 -0.96 -6.67
CA MET A 70 5.53 -1.71 -5.46
C MET A 70 4.24 -2.52 -5.62
N ALA A 71 3.18 -1.93 -6.16
CA ALA A 71 1.93 -2.64 -6.45
C ALA A 71 2.16 -3.89 -7.32
N ASN A 72 2.95 -3.75 -8.39
CA ASN A 72 3.32 -4.86 -9.27
C ASN A 72 4.13 -5.96 -8.55
N GLN A 73 4.98 -5.58 -7.59
CA GLN A 73 5.73 -6.53 -6.77
C GLN A 73 4.82 -7.28 -5.80
N LEU A 74 3.92 -6.56 -5.11
CA LEU A 74 2.97 -7.13 -4.17
C LEU A 74 1.97 -8.05 -4.86
N GLU A 75 1.52 -7.73 -6.07
CA GLU A 75 0.65 -8.59 -6.87
C GLU A 75 1.29 -9.96 -7.14
N GLN A 76 2.59 -9.99 -7.43
CA GLN A 76 3.34 -11.24 -7.63
C GLN A 76 3.65 -11.97 -6.31
N MET A 77 3.80 -11.22 -5.22
CA MET A 77 4.15 -11.75 -3.90
C MET A 77 2.95 -12.39 -3.19
N LEU A 78 1.77 -11.78 -3.28
CA LEU A 78 0.57 -12.20 -2.53
C LEU A 78 0.23 -13.69 -2.71
N PRO A 79 0.19 -14.27 -3.93
CA PRO A 79 -0.04 -15.70 -4.10
C PRO A 79 1.00 -16.57 -3.39
N ARG A 80 2.27 -16.15 -3.38
CA ARG A 80 3.37 -16.90 -2.72
C ARG A 80 3.24 -16.88 -1.21
N VAL A 81 2.81 -15.75 -0.64
CA VAL A 81 2.54 -15.62 0.80
C VAL A 81 1.41 -16.54 1.22
N VAL A 82 0.31 -16.56 0.46
CA VAL A 82 -0.83 -17.46 0.71
C VAL A 82 -0.41 -18.93 0.64
N GLN A 83 0.32 -19.32 -0.42
CA GLN A 83 0.81 -20.71 -0.57
C GLN A 83 1.73 -21.12 0.59
N SER A 84 2.67 -20.25 0.97
CA SER A 84 3.61 -20.50 2.07
C SER A 84 2.92 -20.59 3.43
N TYR A 85 1.82 -19.84 3.61
CA TYR A 85 1.00 -19.92 4.81
C TYR A 85 0.28 -21.27 4.88
N LEU A 86 -0.40 -21.67 3.81
CA LEU A 86 -1.12 -22.96 3.74
C LEU A 86 -0.19 -24.16 3.94
N SER A 87 1.01 -24.14 3.35
CA SER A 87 1.97 -25.24 3.52
C SER A 87 2.49 -25.42 4.94
N ARG A 88 2.36 -24.39 5.80
CA ARG A 88 2.75 -24.46 7.22
C ARG A 88 1.60 -24.90 8.12
N THR A 89 0.36 -24.77 7.68
CA THR A 89 -0.82 -25.25 8.42
C THR A 89 -1.11 -26.73 8.18
N ASP A 90 -0.51 -27.33 7.14
CA ASP A 90 -0.63 -28.75 6.80
C ASP A 90 0.38 -29.66 7.55
N GLU A 91 1.30 -29.08 8.36
CA GLU A 91 2.22 -29.79 9.28
C GLU A 91 1.68 -29.80 10.72
#